data_AF-A0A941PEY2-F1
#
_entry.id   AF-A0A941PEY2-F1
#
_cell.length_a   1.000
_cell.length_b   1.000
_cell.length_c   1.000
_cell.angle_alpha   90.00
_cell.angle_beta   90.00
_cell.angle_gamma   90.00
#
_symmetry.space_group_name_H-M   'P 1'
#
loop_
_entity.id
_entity.type
_entity.pdbx_description
1 polymer ?
#
loop_
_entity_poly.entity_id
_entity_poly.type
_entity_poly.pdbx_seq_one_letter_code
_entity_poly.pdbx_strand_id
1 'polypeptide(L)'
;ALQVYWDNAGKWNYDQRARDQWCKQVGGAQTRLPAHVANEYCRTDRAFEPCPVEWESKLPRRLALKMWDSTQSKTVDGVWFRPPSSKDGLGVNYAFLRGTSSGGWGAQGINADSGRHVGRCDCDLEALRSLWKTRTQQLEWLKSQLLSVANPSQVYGR
;
A
#
# COMPACT_ATOMS: atom_id res chain seq x y z
N ALA A 1 -9.95 -1.76 -5.98
CA ALA A 1 -10.43 -0.69 -5.09
C ALA A 1 -9.82 0.66 -5.44
N LEU A 2 -8.50 0.87 -5.26
CA LEU A 2 -7.86 2.18 -5.53
C LEU A 2 -8.04 2.67 -6.98
N GLN A 3 -7.98 1.79 -7.98
CA GLN A 3 -8.24 2.15 -9.38
C GLN A 3 -9.68 2.63 -9.59
N VAL A 4 -10.65 1.85 -9.10
CA VAL A 4 -12.08 2.21 -9.15
C VAL A 4 -12.33 3.54 -8.46
N TYR A 5 -11.65 3.79 -7.34
CA TYR A 5 -11.70 5.06 -6.63
C TYR A 5 -11.22 6.21 -7.52
N TRP A 6 -10.01 6.11 -8.07
CA TRP A 6 -9.43 7.10 -8.97
C TRP A 6 -10.34 7.41 -10.17
N ASP A 7 -10.86 6.38 -10.85
CA ASP A 7 -11.67 6.52 -12.07
C ASP A 7 -13.04 7.17 -11.84
N ASN A 8 -13.55 7.16 -10.60
CA ASN A 8 -14.93 7.55 -10.30
C ASN A 8 -15.04 8.62 -9.20
N ALA A 9 -13.94 9.04 -8.58
CA ALA A 9 -13.97 9.99 -7.46
C ALA A 9 -14.70 11.31 -7.78
N GLY A 10 -14.63 11.78 -9.03
CA GLY A 10 -15.32 12.99 -9.48
C GLY A 10 -16.84 12.83 -9.66
N LYS A 11 -17.36 11.59 -9.66
CA LYS A 11 -18.78 11.28 -9.87
C LYS A 11 -19.56 11.12 -8.58
N TRP A 12 -18.86 10.93 -7.46
CA TRP A 12 -19.46 10.68 -6.16
C TRP A 12 -19.58 11.96 -5.34
N ASN A 13 -20.62 12.04 -4.52
CA ASN A 13 -20.70 13.09 -3.50
C ASN A 13 -19.65 12.86 -2.39
N TYR A 14 -19.53 13.83 -1.49
CA TYR A 14 -18.53 13.78 -0.42
C TYR A 14 -18.63 12.51 0.43
N ASP A 15 -19.81 12.13 0.91
CA ASP A 15 -19.97 10.98 1.81
C ASP A 15 -19.69 9.65 1.09
N GLN A 16 -20.20 9.50 -0.13
CA GLN A 16 -19.91 8.34 -0.97
C GLN A 16 -18.40 8.22 -1.19
N ARG A 17 -17.74 9.30 -1.58
CA ARG A 17 -16.31 9.31 -1.85
C ARG A 17 -15.51 9.04 -0.57
N ALA A 18 -15.71 9.82 0.48
CA ALA A 18 -14.89 9.77 1.69
C ALA A 18 -15.17 8.54 2.56
N ARG A 19 -16.44 8.17 2.79
CA ARG A 19 -16.80 7.10 3.72
C ARG A 19 -16.88 5.76 3.00
N ASP A 20 -17.68 5.69 1.94
CA ASP A 20 -17.95 4.40 1.30
C ASP A 20 -16.79 3.95 0.43
N GLN A 21 -16.27 4.82 -0.43
CA GLN A 21 -15.27 4.42 -1.42
C GLN A 21 -13.85 4.50 -0.85
N TRP A 22 -13.49 5.59 -0.19
CA TRP A 22 -12.16 5.75 0.39
C TRP A 22 -11.98 4.85 1.63
N CYS A 23 -12.70 5.12 2.72
CA CYS A 23 -12.48 4.38 3.96
C CYS A 23 -12.84 2.89 3.81
N LYS A 24 -14.06 2.55 3.37
CA LYS A 24 -14.50 1.15 3.34
C LYS A 24 -13.92 0.36 2.17
N GLN A 25 -14.01 0.85 0.92
CA GLN A 25 -13.53 0.06 -0.24
C GLN A 25 -12.00 0.07 -0.35
N VAL A 26 -11.35 1.24 -0.38
CA VAL A 26 -9.88 1.30 -0.48
C VAL A 26 -9.23 0.79 0.81
N GLY A 27 -9.62 1.34 1.96
CA GLY A 27 -9.07 0.92 3.25
C GLY A 27 -9.33 -0.57 3.54
N GLY A 28 -10.55 -1.05 3.26
CA GLY A 28 -10.91 -2.46 3.44
C GLY A 28 -10.17 -3.40 2.48
N ALA A 29 -9.75 -2.93 1.30
CA ALA A 29 -8.83 -3.70 0.46
C ALA A 29 -7.42 -3.70 1.03
N GLN A 30 -6.97 -2.59 1.63
CA GLN A 30 -5.65 -2.47 2.23
C GLN A 30 -5.45 -3.37 3.46
N THR A 31 -6.51 -3.67 4.24
CA THR A 31 -6.44 -4.63 5.35
C THR A 31 -6.06 -6.05 4.91
N ARG A 32 -6.27 -6.37 3.64
CA ARG A 32 -5.98 -7.69 3.04
C ARG A 32 -4.66 -7.73 2.26
N LEU A 33 -3.91 -6.63 2.25
CA LEU A 33 -2.62 -6.61 1.58
C LEU A 33 -1.62 -7.53 2.29
N PRO A 34 -0.79 -8.25 1.52
CA PRO A 34 0.24 -9.08 2.13
C PRO A 34 1.27 -8.20 2.84
N ALA A 35 1.90 -8.75 3.88
CA ALA A 35 2.81 -8.03 4.76
C ALA A 35 3.93 -7.29 4.01
N HIS A 36 4.40 -7.83 2.87
CA HIS A 36 5.41 -7.18 2.06
C HIS A 36 4.95 -5.85 1.44
N VAL A 37 3.67 -5.72 1.07
CA VAL A 37 3.11 -4.46 0.57
C VAL A 37 2.84 -3.49 1.73
N ALA A 38 2.37 -4.00 2.87
CA ALA A 38 2.20 -3.20 4.08
C ALA A 38 3.54 -2.58 4.55
N ASN A 39 4.63 -3.34 4.48
CA ASN A 39 5.98 -2.85 4.77
C ASN A 39 6.38 -1.70 3.83
N GLU A 40 6.01 -1.76 2.55
CA GLU A 40 6.24 -0.65 1.64
C GLU A 40 5.50 0.59 2.14
N TYR A 41 4.21 0.53 2.46
CA TYR A 41 3.49 1.68 3.01
C TYR A 41 4.09 2.24 4.33
N CYS A 42 4.56 1.36 5.22
CA CYS A 42 5.06 1.72 6.54
C CYS A 42 6.53 2.20 6.57
N ARG A 43 7.20 2.21 5.42
CA ARG A 43 8.61 2.57 5.35
C ARG A 43 8.78 4.11 5.32
N THR A 44 9.90 4.61 5.84
CA THR A 44 10.12 6.05 6.03
C THR A 44 11.24 6.63 5.17
N ASP A 45 11.97 5.79 4.42
CA ASP A 45 13.18 6.17 3.68
C ASP A 45 12.97 6.36 2.17
N ARG A 46 11.77 6.08 1.63
CA ARG A 46 11.39 6.28 0.22
C ARG A 46 9.90 6.57 0.12
N ALA A 47 9.45 7.36 -0.84
CA ALA A 47 8.04 7.60 -1.13
C ALA A 47 7.54 6.69 -2.27
N PHE A 48 6.25 6.79 -2.63
CA PHE A 48 5.75 6.19 -3.87
C PHE A 48 5.87 7.12 -5.07
N GLU A 49 6.11 8.42 -4.84
CA GLU A 49 6.50 9.35 -5.89
C GLU A 49 7.90 9.94 -5.62
N PRO A 50 8.81 9.93 -6.60
CA PRO A 50 8.64 9.29 -7.91
C PRO A 50 8.46 7.76 -7.78
N CYS A 51 7.80 7.14 -8.76
CA CYS A 51 7.63 5.68 -8.76
C CYS A 51 8.99 5.00 -8.60
N PRO A 52 9.19 4.12 -7.60
CA PRO A 52 10.46 3.45 -7.42
C PRO A 52 10.86 2.65 -8.66
N VAL A 53 12.09 2.89 -9.13
CA VAL A 53 12.68 2.18 -10.27
C VAL A 53 13.03 0.74 -9.90
N GLU A 54 13.44 0.53 -8.65
CA GLU A 54 13.84 -0.76 -8.11
C GLU A 54 13.06 -1.09 -6.83
N TRP A 55 12.68 -2.36 -6.71
CA TRP A 55 12.07 -2.92 -5.50
C TRP A 55 13.01 -3.97 -4.92
N GLU A 56 13.63 -3.63 -3.80
CA GLU A 56 14.63 -4.45 -3.14
C GLU A 56 14.05 -5.82 -2.78
N SER A 57 14.85 -6.88 -2.96
CA SER A 57 14.46 -8.24 -2.55
C SER A 57 14.31 -8.34 -1.03
N LYS A 58 15.14 -7.61 -0.29
CA LYS A 58 15.10 -7.54 1.17
C LYS A 58 14.18 -6.41 1.62
N LEU A 59 13.00 -6.78 2.09
CA LEU A 59 12.03 -5.84 2.62
C LEU A 59 12.37 -5.43 4.05
N PRO A 60 12.29 -4.14 4.38
CA PRO A 60 12.35 -3.72 5.77
C PRO A 60 11.14 -4.28 6.52
N ARG A 61 11.39 -4.97 7.62
CA ARG A 61 10.34 -5.42 8.55
C ARG A 61 9.93 -4.24 9.42
N ARG A 62 9.12 -3.34 8.87
CA ARG A 62 8.60 -2.18 9.58
C ARG A 62 7.10 -2.09 9.35
N LEU A 63 6.35 -2.23 10.43
CA LEU A 63 4.90 -1.95 10.47
C LEU A 63 4.58 -0.72 11.32
N ALA A 64 5.62 0.04 11.69
CA ALA A 64 5.49 1.32 12.38
C ALA A 64 4.95 2.35 11.40
N LEU A 65 3.64 2.34 11.26
CA LEU A 65 2.90 3.29 10.47
C LEU A 65 2.93 4.64 11.18
N LYS A 66 3.37 5.68 10.49
CA LYS A 66 3.35 7.06 10.99
C LYS A 66 2.32 7.83 10.16
N MET A 67 1.27 8.31 10.81
CA MET A 67 0.19 9.06 10.16
C MET A 67 0.15 10.50 10.65
N TRP A 68 -0.29 11.42 9.81
CA TRP A 68 -0.53 12.81 10.22
C TRP A 68 -1.95 12.95 10.77
N ASP A 69 -2.09 13.34 12.05
CA ASP A 69 -3.37 13.73 12.62
C ASP A 69 -3.59 15.23 12.38
N SER A 70 -4.48 15.56 11.45
CA SER A 70 -4.83 16.95 11.13
C SER A 70 -5.50 17.69 12.29
N THR A 71 -6.18 16.97 13.19
CA THR A 71 -6.84 17.54 14.36
C THR A 71 -5.83 18.02 15.37
N GLN A 72 -4.76 17.24 15.55
CA GLN A 72 -3.69 17.53 16.51
C GLN A 72 -2.48 18.24 15.87
N SER A 73 -2.49 18.41 14.54
CA SER A 73 -1.37 18.93 13.76
C SER A 73 -0.04 18.26 14.10
N LYS A 74 -0.05 16.93 14.24
CA LYS A 74 1.14 16.15 14.62
C LYS A 74 1.13 14.76 14.00
N THR A 75 2.32 14.18 13.86
CA THR A 75 2.47 12.77 13.48
C THR A 75 2.17 11.87 14.66
N VAL A 76 1.28 10.89 14.47
CA VAL A 76 0.91 9.87 15.46
C VAL A 76 1.23 8.47 14.94
N ASP A 77 1.38 7.53 15.86
CA ASP A 77 1.54 6.12 15.53
C ASP A 77 0.20 5.53 15.07
N GLY A 78 0.23 4.94 13.89
CA GLY A 78 -0.86 4.18 13.33
C GLY A 78 -0.67 2.67 13.54
N VAL A 79 -1.75 1.92 13.36
CA VAL A 79 -1.73 0.46 13.41
C VAL A 79 -2.31 -0.07 12.11
N TRP A 80 -1.51 -0.82 11.35
CA TRP A 80 -1.97 -1.45 10.11
C TRP A 80 -2.95 -2.60 10.38
N PHE A 81 -2.60 -3.47 11.32
CA PHE A 81 -3.39 -4.65 11.68
C PHE A 81 -4.11 -4.41 12.99
N ARG A 82 -5.43 -4.25 12.92
CA ARG A 82 -6.30 -4.18 14.09
C ARG A 82 -7.17 -5.44 14.17
N PRO A 83 -7.65 -5.81 15.37
CA PRO A 83 -8.64 -6.86 15.52
C PRO A 83 -9.88 -6.58 14.64
N PRO A 84 -10.52 -7.61 14.06
CA PRO A 84 -11.73 -7.43 13.27
C PRO A 84 -12.88 -6.72 14.01
N SER A 85 -12.87 -6.76 15.35
CA SER A 85 -13.85 -6.10 16.22
C SER A 85 -13.62 -4.59 16.41
N SER A 86 -12.54 -4.02 15.86
CA SER A 86 -12.24 -2.60 15.99
C SER A 86 -13.28 -1.74 15.28
N LYS A 87 -13.79 -0.72 15.97
CA LYS A 87 -14.77 0.25 15.45
C LYS A 87 -14.12 1.46 14.76
N ASP A 88 -12.80 1.45 14.68
CA ASP A 88 -11.97 2.49 14.11
C ASP A 88 -10.72 1.85 13.49
N GLY A 89 -10.10 2.52 12.52
CA GLY A 89 -8.88 2.08 11.87
C GLY A 89 -8.99 1.95 10.35
N LEU A 90 -7.95 1.32 9.80
CA LEU A 90 -7.86 1.01 8.37
C LEU A 90 -9.09 0.22 7.92
N GLY A 91 -9.77 0.72 6.89
CA GLY A 91 -10.98 0.07 6.38
C GLY A 91 -12.27 0.45 7.08
N VAL A 92 -12.20 1.22 8.18
CA VAL A 92 -13.37 1.68 8.93
C VAL A 92 -13.52 3.19 8.81
N ASN A 93 -12.54 3.93 9.32
CA ASN A 93 -12.57 5.39 9.34
C ASN A 93 -11.44 6.03 8.55
N TYR A 94 -10.48 5.27 8.00
CA TYR A 94 -9.49 5.78 7.04
C TYR A 94 -9.00 4.72 6.06
N ALA A 95 -8.32 5.20 5.01
CA ALA A 95 -7.42 4.45 4.16
C ALA A 95 -6.08 5.16 4.02
N PHE A 96 -5.07 4.45 3.54
CA PHE A 96 -3.70 4.96 3.40
C PHE A 96 -3.40 5.47 1.99
N LEU A 97 -2.67 6.58 1.94
CA LEU A 97 -1.87 6.97 0.78
C LEU A 97 -0.44 7.20 1.22
N ARG A 98 0.52 6.92 0.36
CA ARG A 98 1.89 7.34 0.60
C ARG A 98 2.22 8.67 -0.08
N GLY A 99 1.69 8.90 -1.27
CA GLY A 99 1.72 10.19 -1.96
C GLY A 99 3.13 10.75 -2.23
N THR A 100 3.17 12.07 -2.47
CA THR A 100 4.32 12.81 -3.02
C THR A 100 5.36 13.20 -1.95
N SER A 101 6.64 13.19 -2.33
CA SER A 101 7.85 13.33 -1.52
C SER A 101 8.08 14.69 -0.81
N SER A 102 7.06 15.54 -0.67
CA SER A 102 7.22 16.87 -0.02
C SER A 102 7.29 16.84 1.53
N GLY A 103 7.53 15.67 2.12
CA GLY A 103 7.96 15.50 3.50
C GLY A 103 8.10 14.03 3.82
N GLY A 104 9.24 13.60 4.35
CA GLY A 104 9.63 12.21 4.63
C GLY A 104 8.77 11.46 5.65
N TRP A 105 7.46 11.52 5.49
CA TRP A 105 6.46 10.92 6.35
C TRP A 105 6.01 9.61 5.72
N GLY A 106 5.78 8.59 6.56
CA GLY A 106 5.21 7.32 6.12
C GLY A 106 3.79 7.49 5.57
N ALA A 107 3.12 6.38 5.25
CA ALA A 107 1.75 6.42 4.75
C ALA A 107 0.80 7.25 5.65
N GLN A 108 0.07 8.16 5.03
CA GLN A 108 -0.91 9.02 5.70
C GLN A 108 -2.26 8.31 5.79
N GLY A 109 -2.74 8.09 7.01
CA GLY A 109 -4.11 7.67 7.27
C GLY A 109 -5.05 8.84 7.05
N ILE A 110 -5.89 8.74 6.02
CA ILE A 110 -6.79 9.83 5.65
C ILE A 110 -8.21 9.44 6.06
N ASN A 111 -8.71 10.13 7.09
CA ASN A 111 -10.02 9.85 7.66
C ASN A 111 -11.19 10.23 6.73
N ALA A 112 -10.98 11.22 5.86
CA ALA A 112 -11.97 11.65 4.89
C ALA A 112 -11.31 12.38 3.71
N ASP A 113 -11.63 11.98 2.47
CA ASP A 113 -11.08 12.65 1.29
C ASP A 113 -11.86 13.91 0.91
N SER A 114 -11.21 15.06 1.07
CA SER A 114 -11.67 16.36 0.59
C SER A 114 -11.65 16.49 -0.95
N GLY A 115 -11.14 15.49 -1.66
CA GLY A 115 -10.95 15.44 -3.12
C GLY A 115 -9.52 15.81 -3.53
N ARG A 116 -8.74 16.42 -2.63
CA ARG A 116 -7.33 16.75 -2.85
C ARG A 116 -6.44 15.51 -2.96
N HIS A 117 -6.90 14.36 -2.46
CA HIS A 117 -6.11 13.13 -2.44
C HIS A 117 -6.34 12.25 -3.65
N VAL A 118 -7.38 12.53 -4.45
CA VAL A 118 -7.60 11.85 -5.74
C VAL A 118 -6.31 11.94 -6.55
N GLY A 119 -5.77 13.15 -6.77
CA GLY A 119 -4.50 13.43 -7.47
C GLY A 119 -3.22 12.84 -6.86
N ARG A 120 -3.29 12.05 -5.78
CA ARG A 120 -2.16 11.28 -5.24
C ARG A 120 -2.35 9.77 -5.38
N CYS A 121 -3.56 9.33 -5.73
CA CYS A 121 -3.88 7.91 -5.89
C CYS A 121 -3.24 7.35 -7.15
N ASP A 122 -2.98 8.16 -8.18
CA ASP A 122 -2.22 7.79 -9.37
C ASP A 122 -0.79 7.37 -9.04
N CYS A 123 -0.06 8.13 -8.22
CA CYS A 123 1.29 7.78 -7.80
C CYS A 123 1.31 6.45 -7.02
N ASP A 124 0.37 6.28 -6.09
CA ASP A 124 0.21 5.02 -5.35
C ASP A 124 -0.17 3.86 -6.30
N LEU A 125 -1.04 4.09 -7.29
CA LEU A 125 -1.43 3.09 -8.28
C LEU A 125 -0.25 2.65 -9.15
N GLU A 126 0.54 3.60 -9.63
CA GLU A 126 1.73 3.32 -10.45
C GLU A 126 2.76 2.53 -9.64
N ALA A 127 3.07 2.98 -8.43
CA ALA A 127 3.98 2.29 -7.52
C ALA A 127 3.50 0.88 -7.18
N LEU A 128 2.22 0.69 -6.85
CA LEU A 128 1.66 -0.62 -6.55
C LEU A 128 1.65 -1.57 -7.76
N ARG A 129 1.40 -1.05 -8.97
CA ARG A 129 1.50 -1.83 -10.21
C ARG A 129 2.93 -2.29 -10.48
N SER A 130 3.89 -1.37 -10.34
CA SER A 130 5.31 -1.66 -10.49
C SER A 130 5.77 -2.70 -9.46
N LEU A 131 5.40 -2.51 -8.19
CA LEU A 131 5.68 -3.46 -7.11
C LEU A 131 5.07 -4.83 -7.39
N TRP A 132 3.80 -4.91 -7.79
CA TRP A 132 3.13 -6.17 -8.11
C TRP A 132 3.85 -6.92 -9.24
N LYS A 133 4.22 -6.21 -10.30
CA LYS A 133 4.99 -6.78 -11.42
C LYS A 133 6.31 -7.37 -10.93
N THR A 134 7.09 -6.60 -10.16
CA THR A 134 8.39 -7.05 -9.64
C THR A 134 8.25 -8.24 -8.68
N ARG A 135 7.29 -8.21 -7.76
CA ARG A 135 7.08 -9.32 -6.79
C ARG A 135 6.61 -10.59 -7.49
N THR A 136 5.80 -10.47 -8.54
CA THR A 136 5.37 -11.62 -9.35
C THR A 136 6.58 -12.24 -10.07
N GLN A 137 7.43 -11.42 -10.70
CA GLN A 137 8.66 -11.91 -11.35
C GLN A 137 9.62 -12.59 -10.36
N GLN A 138 9.82 -12.00 -9.18
CA GLN A 138 10.66 -12.59 -8.13
C GLN A 138 10.10 -13.92 -7.62
N LEU A 139 8.77 -14.04 -7.48
CA LEU A 139 8.12 -15.28 -7.10
C LEU A 139 8.36 -16.39 -8.13
N GLU A 140 8.16 -16.09 -9.42
CA GLU A 140 8.39 -17.07 -10.49
C GLU A 140 9.86 -17.49 -10.61
N TRP A 141 10.79 -16.53 -10.43
CA TRP A 141 12.21 -16.83 -10.35
C TRP A 141 12.54 -17.76 -9.18
N LEU A 142 12.04 -17.45 -7.96
CA LEU A 142 12.25 -18.28 -6.78
C LEU A 142 11.68 -19.70 -6.94
N LYS A 143 10.48 -19.83 -7.54
CA LYS A 143 9.90 -21.15 -7.85
C LYS A 143 10.81 -21.95 -8.77
N SER A 144 11.35 -21.31 -9.81
CA SER A 144 12.25 -21.96 -10.77
C SER A 144 13.54 -22.45 -10.10
N GLN A 145 14.13 -21.64 -9.21
CA GLN A 145 15.31 -22.02 -8.43
C GLN A 145 15.02 -23.18 -7.47
N LEU A 146 13.86 -23.18 -6.80
CA LEU A 146 13.48 -24.27 -5.91
C LEU A 146 13.28 -25.59 -6.66
N LEU A 147 12.68 -25.55 -7.85
CA LEU A 147 12.49 -26.73 -8.69
C LEU A 147 13.82 -27.30 -9.22
N SER A 148 14.77 -26.44 -9.59
CA SER A 148 16.09 -26.91 -10.04
C SER A 148 16.90 -27.56 -8.92
N VAL A 149 16.79 -27.03 -7.70
CA VAL A 149 17.42 -27.64 -6.50
C VAL A 149 16.73 -28.94 -6.10
N ALA A 150 15.40 -29.03 -6.21
CA ALA A 150 14.64 -30.22 -5.86
C ALA A 150 14.80 -31.37 -6.88
N ASN A 151 15.11 -31.06 -8.14
CA ASN A 151 15.33 -32.04 -9.22
C ASN A 151 16.74 -31.92 -9.83
N PRO A 152 17.81 -32.20 -9.05
CA PRO A 152 19.18 -32.04 -9.54
C PRO A 152 19.54 -33.00 -10.70
N SER A 153 18.79 -34.10 -10.86
CA SER A 153 19.01 -35.16 -11.84
C SER A 153 18.73 -34.78 -13.30
N GLN A 154 18.10 -33.63 -13.57
CA GLN A 154 17.88 -33.13 -14.94
C GLN A 154 18.99 -32.18 -15.43
N VAL A 155 19.94 -31.79 -14.56
CA VAL A 155 21.01 -30.83 -14.91
C VAL A 155 22.30 -31.52 -15.38
N TYR A 156 22.50 -32.79 -15.01
CA TYR A 156 23.61 -33.61 -15.50
C TYR A 156 23.07 -34.86 -16.21
N GLY A 157 22.59 -34.68 -17.43
CA GLY A 157 22.36 -35.79 -18.35
C GLY A 157 23.70 -36.46 -18.68
N ARG A 158 23.88 -37.70 -18.24
CA ARG A 158 24.79 -38.65 -18.87
C ARG A 158 24.11 -39.29 -20.07
#